data_AF-A0AAF1A5N9-F1
#
_entry.id   AF-A0AAF1A5N9-F1
#
_cell.length_a   1.000
_cell.length_b   1.000
_cell.length_c   1.000
_cell.angle_alpha   90.00
_cell.angle_beta   90.00
_cell.angle_gamma   90.00
#
_symmetry.space_group_name_H-M   'P 1'
#
loop_
_entity.id
_entity.type
_entity.pdbx_description
1 polymer ?
#
loop_
_entity_poly.entity_id
_entity_poly.type
_entity_poly.pdbx_seq_one_letter_code
_entity_poly.pdbx_strand_id
1 'polypeptide(L)'
;MTSMKFANILLETNPRSVAYPVLYCRSNQPVVFDKLIHEWKMYDAGTFDFSTYFNSLSVMKLKRYTRATGFTLHLELKGAACEVLQTMGDAFAHDPIPVEGASKKLEASTNWQTVDLPLTVTDDMVIVGFIIKTEGTVSIRNSYYELDVDGELNDVELVLSTTTFKKEAFIERNIDLVKNQIIGSNDSIADHFHMYVMDNGRTLDAEKLSGDRVQIIPNDNVGGAGGFTRGMITAMEQNPKATNILLMDDDVAVSPESIKRTYNLLRILKPEHREDMISGAMLNYEIGEDQWEDIGNMPQQGTFAGCKPPLRLTLFEDLIYNEMYTPTKWQRNNMYAAWWYCCIPISVIEKNGLPLPVFVRCDDAEYGIRCKTGFITMNSLCVWHMSFFERYNAAVERYQTTRNTMIAQATCGMAPGADFMRELHNNIRLELKKFGYANAELCLDAFEDFLKGPSFIKKPGQAEQSFMAANRNKEQLVDFATLQAQANQDPELAGFDIKEIDRQLIEGDKPRSLPERLEDLITDNNQRYIKKDGTGYAVIPLQGWLYPAGAIRGKHKLVVLDWYNRKGTIRAKDVKRYQQIKKCYARDLKYYKANIERIRKEYAEARSELTSLEYWKNYLKME
;
A
#
# COMPACT_ATOMS: atom_id res chain seq x y z
N MET A 1 -35.77 10.29 -8.08
CA MET A 1 -34.50 9.60 -8.40
C MET A 1 -33.50 10.68 -8.71
N THR A 2 -32.38 10.66 -8.00
CA THR A 2 -31.30 11.63 -8.18
C THR A 2 -30.27 10.99 -9.08
N SER A 3 -29.86 11.68 -10.14
CA SER A 3 -28.77 11.23 -11.01
C SER A 3 -27.48 11.95 -10.65
N MET A 4 -26.34 11.26 -10.74
CA MET A 4 -25.03 11.88 -10.57
C MET A 4 -23.95 11.27 -11.47
N LYS A 5 -23.08 12.13 -11.99
CA LYS A 5 -21.80 11.73 -12.56
C LYS A 5 -20.99 10.99 -11.51
N PHE A 6 -20.59 9.75 -11.82
CA PHE A 6 -19.89 8.87 -10.90
C PHE A 6 -18.40 8.69 -11.23
N ALA A 7 -18.06 8.47 -12.49
CA ALA A 7 -16.70 8.17 -12.92
C ALA A 7 -16.39 8.76 -14.30
N ASN A 8 -15.29 9.50 -14.44
CA ASN A 8 -14.79 9.97 -15.73
C ASN A 8 -14.18 8.83 -16.53
N ILE A 9 -14.33 8.88 -17.86
CA ILE A 9 -13.52 8.09 -18.79
C ILE A 9 -12.16 8.78 -18.94
N LEU A 10 -11.11 8.06 -18.59
CA LEU A 10 -9.75 8.54 -18.53
C LEU A 10 -8.98 8.23 -19.80
N LEU A 11 -8.36 9.26 -20.36
CA LEU A 11 -7.24 9.18 -21.28
C LEU A 11 -6.22 10.23 -20.82
N GLU A 12 -5.01 9.80 -20.48
CA GLU A 12 -4.03 10.64 -19.79
C GLU A 12 -2.71 10.72 -20.54
N THR A 13 -1.97 11.82 -20.33
CA THR A 13 -0.66 12.08 -20.97
C THR A 13 0.52 12.03 -20.00
N ASN A 14 0.30 11.62 -18.75
CA ASN A 14 1.41 11.51 -17.79
C ASN A 14 2.33 10.33 -18.16
N PRO A 15 3.60 10.32 -17.67
CA PRO A 15 4.56 9.29 -18.06
C PRO A 15 4.08 7.85 -17.83
N ARG A 16 3.28 7.60 -16.78
CA ARG A 16 2.77 6.26 -16.46
C ARG A 16 1.66 5.84 -17.41
N SER A 17 0.73 6.73 -17.74
CA SER A 17 -0.32 6.42 -18.71
C SER A 17 0.22 6.19 -20.12
N VAL A 18 1.30 6.89 -20.48
CA VAL A 18 2.01 6.68 -21.76
C VAL A 18 2.76 5.35 -21.79
N ALA A 19 3.33 4.93 -20.66
CA ALA A 19 4.02 3.63 -20.55
C ALA A 19 3.04 2.44 -20.51
N TYR A 20 1.86 2.64 -19.92
CA TYR A 20 0.83 1.59 -19.75
C TYR A 20 -0.54 2.05 -20.27
N PRO A 21 -0.67 2.34 -21.58
CA PRO A 21 -1.92 2.85 -22.16
C PRO A 21 -3.08 1.85 -22.04
N VAL A 22 -2.77 0.55 -21.92
CA VAL A 22 -3.74 -0.55 -21.75
C VAL A 22 -4.53 -0.47 -20.44
N LEU A 23 -4.05 0.26 -19.43
CA LEU A 23 -4.84 0.57 -18.22
C LEU A 23 -6.05 1.47 -18.52
N TYR A 24 -6.03 2.17 -19.67
CA TYR A 24 -7.01 3.16 -20.09
C TYR A 24 -7.77 2.70 -21.34
N CYS A 25 -7.07 2.30 -22.39
CA CYS A 25 -7.67 1.83 -23.65
C CYS A 25 -6.81 0.75 -24.31
N ARG A 26 -7.42 -0.39 -24.64
CA ARG A 26 -6.86 -1.41 -25.54
C ARG A 26 -7.29 -1.09 -26.95
N SER A 27 -6.35 -0.99 -27.88
CA SER A 27 -6.68 -0.61 -29.24
C SER A 27 -5.76 -1.28 -30.26
N ASN A 28 -6.30 -1.51 -31.46
CA ASN A 28 -5.52 -1.95 -32.61
C ASN A 28 -5.02 -0.77 -33.47
N GLN A 29 -5.30 0.47 -33.03
CA GLN A 29 -4.89 1.72 -33.66
C GLN A 29 -4.46 2.74 -32.60
N PRO A 30 -3.61 3.73 -32.94
CA PRO A 30 -3.17 4.73 -31.97
C PRO A 30 -4.31 5.57 -31.37
N VAL A 31 -4.25 5.79 -30.06
CA VAL A 31 -5.02 6.81 -29.34
C VAL A 31 -4.06 7.94 -28.98
N VAL A 32 -4.28 9.13 -29.56
CA VAL A 32 -3.30 10.23 -29.51
C VAL A 32 -3.96 11.48 -28.96
N PHE A 33 -3.27 12.18 -28.05
CA PHE A 33 -3.67 13.52 -27.63
C PHE A 33 -3.13 14.57 -28.59
N ASP A 34 -4.02 15.24 -29.31
CA ASP A 34 -3.67 16.36 -30.18
C ASP A 34 -3.52 17.65 -29.36
N LYS A 35 -2.27 18.08 -29.18
CA LYS A 35 -1.94 19.28 -28.39
C LYS A 35 -2.41 20.59 -29.01
N LEU A 36 -2.65 20.64 -30.33
CA LEU A 36 -3.03 21.88 -31.02
C LEU A 36 -4.50 22.23 -30.75
N ILE A 37 -5.35 21.21 -30.71
CA ILE A 37 -6.79 21.38 -30.52
C ILE A 37 -7.29 20.88 -29.17
N HIS A 38 -6.40 20.35 -28.32
CA HIS A 38 -6.68 19.82 -26.98
C HIS A 38 -7.72 18.70 -26.96
N GLU A 39 -7.60 17.74 -27.87
CA GLU A 39 -8.56 16.64 -28.03
C GLU A 39 -7.85 15.29 -28.12
N TRP A 40 -8.48 14.25 -27.57
CA TRP A 40 -8.06 12.87 -27.80
C TRP A 40 -8.63 12.35 -29.11
N LYS A 41 -7.80 11.66 -29.89
CA LYS A 41 -8.15 11.09 -31.19
C LYS A 41 -7.88 9.59 -31.22
N MET A 42 -8.92 8.85 -31.55
CA MET A 42 -8.84 7.51 -32.10
C MET A 42 -8.47 7.66 -33.58
N TYR A 43 -7.23 7.37 -33.95
CA TYR A 43 -6.60 7.98 -35.13
C TYR A 43 -7.09 7.44 -36.48
N ASP A 44 -7.55 6.19 -36.54
CA ASP A 44 -7.93 5.52 -37.78
C ASP A 44 -9.05 4.50 -37.54
N ALA A 45 -9.57 3.92 -38.62
CA ALA A 45 -10.53 2.83 -38.57
C ALA A 45 -9.99 1.66 -37.73
N GLY A 46 -10.72 1.34 -36.66
CA GLY A 46 -10.23 0.42 -35.66
C GLY A 46 -11.19 0.19 -34.50
N THR A 47 -10.73 -0.59 -33.54
CA THR A 47 -11.43 -0.97 -32.32
C THR A 47 -10.69 -0.39 -31.12
N PHE A 48 -11.42 0.35 -30.30
CA PHE A 48 -10.92 1.01 -29.10
C PHE A 48 -11.73 0.54 -27.91
N ASP A 49 -11.16 -0.35 -27.12
CA ASP A 49 -11.77 -1.02 -25.99
C ASP A 49 -11.40 -0.33 -24.67
N PHE A 50 -12.43 0.19 -23.99
CA PHE A 50 -12.35 0.89 -22.72
C PHE A 50 -12.75 -0.01 -21.54
N SER A 51 -12.85 -1.33 -21.76
CA SER A 51 -13.05 -2.35 -20.71
C SER A 51 -11.76 -2.61 -19.93
N THR A 52 -11.23 -1.56 -19.32
CA THR A 52 -9.89 -1.51 -18.72
C THR A 52 -9.96 -1.16 -17.23
N TYR A 53 -8.82 -1.21 -16.52
CA TYR A 53 -8.78 -0.97 -15.08
C TYR A 53 -9.38 0.38 -14.68
N PHE A 54 -9.13 1.45 -15.44
CA PHE A 54 -9.68 2.77 -15.14
C PHE A 54 -11.05 3.02 -15.76
N ASN A 55 -11.34 2.45 -16.93
CA ASN A 55 -12.53 2.84 -17.70
C ASN A 55 -13.69 1.84 -17.66
N SER A 56 -13.56 0.74 -16.92
CA SER A 56 -14.70 -0.11 -16.58
C SER A 56 -15.38 0.31 -15.26
N LEU A 57 -16.67 -0.05 -15.11
CA LEU A 57 -17.42 0.08 -13.88
C LEU A 57 -17.57 -1.26 -13.17
N SER A 58 -17.21 -1.32 -11.89
CA SER A 58 -17.41 -2.48 -11.02
C SER A 58 -18.86 -2.64 -10.55
N VAL A 59 -19.77 -2.94 -11.48
CA VAL A 59 -21.23 -2.96 -11.26
C VAL A 59 -21.67 -3.94 -10.17
N MET A 60 -21.03 -5.10 -10.03
CA MET A 60 -21.36 -6.06 -8.96
C MET A 60 -21.16 -5.41 -7.58
N LYS A 61 -20.05 -4.68 -7.38
CA LYS A 61 -19.79 -3.98 -6.11
C LYS A 61 -20.67 -2.75 -5.94
N LEU A 62 -20.95 -2.00 -7.01
CA LEU A 62 -21.90 -0.88 -6.94
C LEU A 62 -23.28 -1.36 -6.48
N LYS A 63 -23.83 -2.43 -7.06
CA LYS A 63 -25.12 -3.02 -6.62
C LYS A 63 -25.06 -3.54 -5.18
N ARG A 64 -23.92 -4.07 -4.76
CA ARG A 64 -23.71 -4.57 -3.40
C ARG A 64 -23.72 -3.45 -2.37
N TYR A 65 -22.87 -2.44 -2.54
CA TYR A 65 -22.55 -1.46 -1.50
C TYR A 65 -23.39 -0.17 -1.57
N THR A 66 -24.02 0.12 -2.72
CA THR A 66 -24.61 1.43 -3.00
C THR A 66 -26.10 1.37 -3.33
N ARG A 67 -26.74 2.53 -3.32
CA ARG A 67 -28.15 2.72 -3.74
C ARG A 67 -28.30 3.00 -5.24
N ALA A 68 -27.30 2.66 -6.06
CA ALA A 68 -27.38 2.82 -7.51
C ALA A 68 -28.43 1.87 -8.12
N THR A 69 -29.28 2.41 -9.00
CA THR A 69 -30.39 1.69 -9.64
C THR A 69 -30.33 1.72 -11.17
N GLY A 70 -29.64 2.70 -11.76
CA GLY A 70 -29.48 2.88 -13.20
C GLY A 70 -28.06 3.30 -13.54
N PHE A 71 -27.63 2.96 -14.76
CA PHE A 71 -26.25 3.16 -15.23
C PHE A 71 -26.30 3.67 -16.66
N THR A 72 -25.66 4.81 -16.91
CA THR A 72 -25.61 5.43 -18.25
C THR A 72 -24.18 5.78 -18.59
N LEU A 73 -23.76 5.45 -19.81
CA LEU A 73 -22.51 5.93 -20.40
C LEU A 73 -22.79 7.18 -21.23
N HIS A 74 -22.15 8.28 -20.87
CA HIS A 74 -22.16 9.53 -21.62
C HIS A 74 -20.82 9.69 -22.37
N LEU A 75 -20.89 9.92 -23.68
CA LEU A 75 -19.72 10.24 -24.51
C LEU A 75 -20.02 11.48 -25.38
N GLU A 76 -19.00 12.31 -25.59
CA GLU A 76 -18.99 13.29 -26.69
C GLU A 76 -17.99 12.86 -27.76
N LEU A 77 -18.49 12.62 -28.97
CA LEU A 77 -17.71 12.12 -30.11
C LEU A 77 -17.88 13.02 -31.34
N LYS A 78 -16.83 13.15 -32.15
CA LYS A 78 -16.90 13.78 -33.50
C LYS A 78 -15.92 13.11 -34.46
N GLY A 79 -16.18 13.18 -35.76
CA GLY A 79 -15.28 12.68 -36.80
C GLY A 79 -15.97 11.68 -37.71
N ALA A 80 -15.28 10.58 -38.01
CA ALA A 80 -15.81 9.49 -38.83
C ALA A 80 -17.02 8.80 -38.18
N ALA A 81 -17.75 8.02 -38.98
CA ALA A 81 -18.81 7.16 -38.47
C ALA A 81 -18.23 6.15 -37.47
N CYS A 82 -18.99 5.87 -36.42
CA CYS A 82 -18.58 4.92 -35.40
C CYS A 82 -19.76 4.24 -34.71
N GLU A 83 -19.47 3.12 -34.05
CA GLU A 83 -20.40 2.37 -33.22
C GLU A 83 -19.84 2.24 -31.81
N VAL A 84 -20.62 2.69 -30.82
CA VAL A 84 -20.36 2.49 -29.40
C VAL A 84 -21.13 1.26 -28.95
N LEU A 85 -20.43 0.27 -28.38
CA LEU A 85 -21.03 -0.97 -27.89
C LEU A 85 -20.71 -1.13 -26.40
N GLN A 86 -21.71 -1.45 -25.60
CA GLN A 86 -21.46 -1.89 -24.23
C GLN A 86 -20.74 -3.24 -24.22
N THR A 87 -19.83 -3.41 -23.29
CA THR A 87 -19.23 -4.70 -22.94
C THR A 87 -19.50 -5.04 -21.48
N MET A 88 -19.31 -6.31 -21.14
CA MET A 88 -19.40 -6.83 -19.78
C MET A 88 -18.32 -7.88 -19.53
N GLY A 89 -18.09 -8.19 -18.26
CA GLY A 89 -17.37 -9.39 -17.84
C GLY A 89 -18.17 -10.10 -16.75
N ASP A 90 -18.45 -11.39 -16.96
CA ASP A 90 -18.98 -12.28 -15.93
C ASP A 90 -17.84 -12.89 -15.10
N ALA A 91 -18.17 -13.86 -14.26
CA ALA A 91 -17.24 -14.52 -13.36
C ALA A 91 -16.09 -15.30 -14.03
N PHE A 92 -16.23 -15.66 -15.31
CA PHE A 92 -15.29 -16.49 -16.05
C PHE A 92 -14.74 -15.78 -17.30
N ALA A 93 -15.09 -14.51 -17.49
CA ALA A 93 -14.69 -13.75 -18.65
C ALA A 93 -13.17 -13.54 -18.69
N HIS A 94 -12.53 -14.16 -19.68
CA HIS A 94 -11.12 -13.91 -20.01
C HIS A 94 -10.95 -12.59 -20.78
N ASP A 95 -11.94 -12.24 -21.60
CA ASP A 95 -11.98 -11.03 -22.44
C ASP A 95 -13.33 -10.31 -22.28
N PRO A 96 -13.42 -9.01 -22.62
CA PRO A 96 -14.69 -8.29 -22.62
C PRO A 96 -15.70 -8.92 -23.60
N ILE A 97 -16.92 -9.12 -23.11
CA ILE A 97 -18.02 -9.72 -23.88
C ILE A 97 -18.98 -8.61 -24.32
N PRO A 98 -19.22 -8.40 -25.63
CA PRO A 98 -20.23 -7.44 -26.09
C PRO A 98 -21.63 -7.79 -25.60
N VAL A 99 -22.38 -6.78 -25.13
CA VAL A 99 -23.77 -6.96 -24.70
C VAL A 99 -24.70 -6.79 -25.90
N GLU A 100 -25.47 -7.83 -26.22
CA GLU A 100 -26.37 -7.83 -27.37
C GLU A 100 -27.45 -6.74 -27.22
N GLY A 101 -27.67 -5.96 -28.29
CA GLY A 101 -28.66 -4.89 -28.33
C GLY A 101 -28.29 -3.61 -27.58
N ALA A 102 -27.16 -3.56 -26.88
CA ALA A 102 -26.67 -2.38 -26.16
C ALA A 102 -25.60 -1.63 -26.97
N SER A 103 -26.00 -1.08 -28.13
CA SER A 103 -25.11 -0.27 -28.98
C SER A 103 -25.78 0.99 -29.54
N LYS A 104 -24.95 1.95 -29.92
CA LYS A 104 -25.37 3.18 -30.60
C LYS A 104 -24.44 3.47 -31.77
N LYS A 105 -25.01 3.62 -32.96
CA LYS A 105 -24.30 4.08 -34.16
C LYS A 105 -24.40 5.58 -34.33
N LEU A 106 -23.32 6.18 -34.81
CA LEU A 106 -23.19 7.59 -35.12
C LEU A 106 -22.72 7.71 -36.56
N GLU A 107 -23.44 8.52 -37.32
CA GLU A 107 -23.00 8.97 -38.64
C GLU A 107 -21.82 9.94 -38.51
N ALA A 108 -20.98 10.00 -39.55
CA ALA A 108 -19.86 10.93 -39.58
C ALA A 108 -20.33 12.39 -39.42
N SER A 109 -19.64 13.14 -38.57
CA SER A 109 -19.98 14.52 -38.24
C SER A 109 -18.74 15.32 -37.86
N THR A 110 -18.62 16.54 -38.37
CA THR A 110 -17.60 17.50 -37.92
C THR A 110 -17.97 18.19 -36.61
N ASN A 111 -19.25 18.13 -36.21
CA ASN A 111 -19.75 18.64 -34.94
C ASN A 111 -19.74 17.54 -33.88
N TRP A 112 -19.60 17.95 -32.61
CA TRP A 112 -19.72 17.05 -31.47
C TRP A 112 -21.15 16.48 -31.36
N GLN A 113 -21.21 15.16 -31.21
CA GLN A 113 -22.43 14.39 -31.00
C GLN A 113 -22.36 13.74 -29.63
N THR A 114 -23.47 13.81 -28.89
CA THR A 114 -23.62 13.17 -27.60
C THR A 114 -24.17 11.75 -27.76
N VAL A 115 -23.58 10.81 -27.03
CA VAL A 115 -24.06 9.45 -26.87
C VAL A 115 -24.40 9.25 -25.41
N ASP A 116 -25.70 9.23 -25.10
CA ASP A 116 -26.19 8.72 -23.83
C ASP A 116 -26.69 7.29 -24.07
N LEU A 117 -25.88 6.32 -23.65
CA LEU A 117 -26.17 4.89 -23.78
C LEU A 117 -26.57 4.33 -22.41
N PRO A 118 -27.86 4.02 -22.18
CA PRO A 118 -28.28 3.27 -21.01
C PRO A 118 -27.61 1.89 -21.03
N LEU A 119 -26.96 1.53 -19.93
CA LEU A 119 -26.23 0.28 -19.80
C LEU A 119 -27.12 -0.80 -19.20
N THR A 120 -27.13 -1.96 -19.82
CA THR A 120 -27.77 -3.16 -19.27
C THR A 120 -26.89 -3.73 -18.16
N VAL A 121 -27.43 -3.86 -16.94
CA VAL A 121 -26.69 -4.44 -15.80
C VAL A 121 -27.52 -5.55 -15.16
N THR A 122 -27.07 -6.79 -15.33
CA THR A 122 -27.69 -7.99 -14.74
C THR A 122 -26.96 -8.42 -13.46
N ASP A 123 -27.40 -9.50 -12.81
CA ASP A 123 -26.81 -9.98 -11.54
C ASP A 123 -25.52 -10.78 -11.72
N ASP A 124 -25.27 -11.30 -12.92
CA ASP A 124 -24.08 -12.06 -13.30
C ASP A 124 -22.92 -11.18 -13.81
N MET A 125 -23.17 -9.89 -14.07
CA MET A 125 -22.11 -8.96 -14.50
C MET A 125 -21.25 -8.52 -13.32
N VAL A 126 -19.94 -8.76 -13.43
CA VAL A 126 -18.94 -8.30 -12.47
C VAL A 126 -18.56 -6.85 -12.76
N ILE A 127 -18.16 -6.60 -14.01
CA ILE A 127 -17.83 -5.26 -14.53
C ILE A 127 -18.55 -5.00 -15.85
N VAL A 128 -18.77 -3.72 -16.18
CA VAL A 128 -19.19 -3.28 -17.52
C VAL A 128 -18.21 -2.26 -18.07
N GLY A 129 -18.03 -2.28 -19.39
CA GLY A 129 -17.19 -1.35 -20.13
C GLY A 129 -17.86 -0.97 -21.44
N PHE A 130 -17.05 -0.53 -22.40
CA PHE A 130 -17.53 -0.29 -23.76
C PHE A 130 -16.38 -0.36 -24.76
N ILE A 131 -16.76 -0.55 -26.02
CA ILE A 131 -15.89 -0.50 -27.18
C ILE A 131 -16.42 0.57 -28.13
N ILE A 132 -15.51 1.34 -28.73
CA ILE A 132 -15.81 2.21 -29.87
C ILE A 132 -15.16 1.59 -31.11
N LYS A 133 -15.98 1.20 -32.08
CA LYS A 133 -15.54 0.81 -33.42
C LYS A 133 -15.67 2.00 -34.35
N THR A 134 -14.60 2.35 -35.05
CA THR A 134 -14.55 3.55 -35.90
C THR A 134 -14.28 3.17 -37.35
N GLU A 135 -14.81 3.95 -38.29
CA GLU A 135 -14.53 3.84 -39.73
C GLU A 135 -13.43 4.79 -40.20
N GLY A 136 -12.82 5.54 -39.28
CA GLY A 136 -11.77 6.53 -39.53
C GLY A 136 -11.49 7.32 -38.24
N THR A 137 -10.86 8.48 -38.34
CA THR A 137 -10.51 9.28 -37.15
C THR A 137 -11.74 9.77 -36.39
N VAL A 138 -11.80 9.49 -35.09
CA VAL A 138 -12.84 9.99 -34.17
C VAL A 138 -12.18 10.66 -32.97
N SER A 139 -12.64 11.86 -32.63
CA SER A 139 -12.23 12.58 -31.42
C SER A 139 -13.21 12.30 -30.27
N ILE A 140 -12.69 12.25 -29.05
CA ILE A 140 -13.45 12.00 -27.82
C ILE A 140 -13.14 13.07 -26.78
N ARG A 141 -14.17 13.53 -26.06
CA ARG A 141 -14.03 14.39 -24.88
C ARG A 141 -15.19 14.18 -23.90
N ASN A 142 -15.12 14.86 -22.75
CA ASN A 142 -16.19 14.97 -21.76
C ASN A 142 -17.01 13.68 -21.59
N SER A 143 -16.32 12.57 -21.32
CA SER A 143 -16.92 11.24 -21.30
C SER A 143 -16.93 10.72 -19.88
N TYR A 144 -18.05 10.15 -19.43
CA TYR A 144 -18.22 9.68 -18.06
C TYR A 144 -19.36 8.68 -17.92
N TYR A 145 -19.37 7.99 -16.79
CA TYR A 145 -20.50 7.23 -16.31
C TYR A 145 -21.36 8.05 -15.36
N GLU A 146 -22.66 7.97 -15.56
CA GLU A 146 -23.70 8.56 -14.73
C GLU A 146 -24.55 7.46 -14.09
N LEU A 147 -24.91 7.64 -12.82
CA LEU A 147 -25.70 6.68 -12.06
C LEU A 147 -27.00 7.31 -11.56
N ASP A 148 -28.10 6.59 -11.74
CA ASP A 148 -29.34 6.86 -11.02
C ASP A 148 -29.24 6.29 -9.61
N VAL A 149 -29.71 7.05 -8.63
CA VAL A 149 -29.62 6.71 -7.20
C VAL A 149 -31.00 6.76 -6.56
N ASP A 150 -31.28 5.75 -5.74
CA ASP A 150 -32.47 5.70 -4.90
C ASP A 150 -32.33 6.61 -3.66
N GLY A 151 -33.23 7.59 -3.58
CA GLY A 151 -33.24 8.63 -2.55
C GLY A 151 -32.18 9.72 -2.70
N GLU A 152 -32.01 10.51 -1.64
CA GLU A 152 -31.05 11.61 -1.59
C GLU A 152 -29.61 11.13 -1.43
N LEU A 153 -28.67 11.90 -1.96
CA LEU A 153 -27.24 11.64 -1.82
C LEU A 153 -26.79 11.89 -0.38
N ASN A 154 -25.82 11.12 0.10
CA ASN A 154 -25.22 11.36 1.41
C ASN A 154 -24.40 12.65 1.35
N ASP A 155 -24.52 13.49 2.38
CA ASP A 155 -23.60 14.60 2.60
C ASP A 155 -22.21 14.03 2.91
N VAL A 156 -21.21 14.50 2.17
CA VAL A 156 -19.83 14.04 2.31
C VAL A 156 -18.93 15.25 2.36
N GLU A 157 -18.12 15.33 3.40
CA GLU A 157 -16.98 16.23 3.50
C GLU A 157 -15.70 15.41 3.63
N LEU A 158 -14.91 15.39 2.56
CA LEU A 158 -13.75 14.51 2.44
C LEU A 158 -12.45 15.28 2.74
N VAL A 159 -11.71 14.78 3.72
CA VAL A 159 -10.36 15.26 4.01
C VAL A 159 -9.33 14.29 3.44
N LEU A 160 -8.38 14.76 2.65
CA LEU A 160 -7.14 14.05 2.37
C LEU A 160 -6.08 14.46 3.39
N SER A 161 -5.55 13.51 4.14
CA SER A 161 -4.40 13.74 5.02
C SER A 161 -3.20 12.95 4.54
N THR A 162 -2.08 13.65 4.40
CA THR A 162 -0.79 13.04 4.08
C THR A 162 0.28 13.51 5.05
N THR A 163 1.22 12.63 5.36
CA THR A 163 2.34 12.92 6.27
C THR A 163 3.63 12.91 5.46
N THR A 164 4.45 13.95 5.59
CA THR A 164 5.71 14.04 4.86
C THR A 164 6.93 14.27 5.74
N PHE A 165 8.05 13.68 5.35
CA PHE A 165 9.36 13.91 5.95
C PHE A 165 10.44 13.95 4.86
N LYS A 166 10.79 15.18 4.43
CA LYS A 166 11.87 15.42 3.44
C LYS A 166 11.64 14.73 2.09
N LYS A 167 10.43 14.87 1.54
CA LYS A 167 9.98 14.33 0.25
C LYS A 167 9.35 15.40 -0.65
N GLU A 168 9.93 16.59 -0.63
CA GLU A 168 9.42 17.83 -1.24
C GLU A 168 8.97 17.61 -2.70
N ALA A 169 9.79 16.94 -3.50
CA ALA A 169 9.49 16.71 -4.92
C ALA A 169 8.22 15.88 -5.18
N PHE A 170 7.86 14.96 -4.27
CA PHE A 170 6.62 14.19 -4.39
C PHE A 170 5.44 14.98 -3.85
N ILE A 171 5.57 15.53 -2.64
CA ILE A 171 4.44 16.20 -1.97
C ILE A 171 4.03 17.50 -2.66
N GLU A 172 4.97 18.31 -3.16
CA GLU A 172 4.66 19.52 -3.93
C GLU A 172 3.89 19.18 -5.22
N ARG A 173 4.31 18.13 -5.93
CA ARG A 173 3.60 17.63 -7.12
C ARG A 173 2.19 17.15 -6.78
N ASN A 174 2.02 16.45 -5.66
CA ASN A 174 0.72 15.95 -5.22
C ASN A 174 -0.21 17.10 -4.80
N ILE A 175 0.32 18.12 -4.11
CA ILE A 175 -0.40 19.37 -3.80
C ILE A 175 -0.88 20.05 -5.09
N ASP A 176 -0.01 20.21 -6.08
CA ASP A 176 -0.36 20.83 -7.36
C ASP A 176 -1.41 20.02 -8.12
N LEU A 177 -1.32 18.68 -8.11
CA LEU A 177 -2.33 17.81 -8.71
C LEU A 177 -3.69 17.99 -8.04
N VAL A 178 -3.74 18.03 -6.71
CA VAL A 178 -5.00 18.24 -5.95
C VAL A 178 -5.58 19.62 -6.23
N LYS A 179 -4.77 20.68 -6.18
CA LYS A 179 -5.20 22.05 -6.47
C LYS A 179 -5.82 22.17 -7.86
N ASN A 180 -5.17 21.60 -8.88
CA ASN A 180 -5.60 21.76 -10.26
C ASN A 180 -6.73 20.80 -10.67
N GLN A 181 -6.68 19.53 -10.23
CA GLN A 181 -7.58 18.49 -10.74
C GLN A 181 -8.75 18.15 -9.82
N ILE A 182 -8.72 18.56 -8.55
CA ILE A 182 -9.81 18.35 -7.60
C ILE A 182 -10.45 19.69 -7.25
N ILE A 183 -9.69 20.58 -6.58
CA ILE A 183 -10.22 21.87 -6.11
C ILE A 183 -10.56 22.79 -7.28
N GLY A 184 -9.73 22.84 -8.32
CA GLY A 184 -9.97 23.61 -9.53
C GLY A 184 -10.91 22.95 -10.55
N SER A 185 -11.54 21.83 -10.21
CA SER A 185 -12.44 21.12 -11.12
C SER A 185 -13.88 21.61 -11.01
N ASN A 186 -14.71 21.30 -12.01
CA ASN A 186 -16.15 21.56 -12.00
C ASN A 186 -16.95 20.40 -11.37
N ASP A 187 -16.28 19.41 -10.78
CA ASP A 187 -16.94 18.28 -10.14
C ASP A 187 -17.35 18.68 -8.70
N SER A 188 -18.44 18.11 -8.17
CA SER A 188 -19.00 18.50 -6.87
C SER A 188 -18.03 18.34 -5.69
N ILE A 189 -17.02 17.49 -5.80
CA ILE A 189 -15.96 17.34 -4.79
C ILE A 189 -15.20 18.64 -4.52
N ALA A 190 -15.10 19.55 -5.50
CA ALA A 190 -14.31 20.78 -5.38
C ALA A 190 -14.69 21.61 -4.16
N ASP A 191 -15.99 21.64 -3.84
CA ASP A 191 -16.54 22.38 -2.71
C ASP A 191 -16.53 21.62 -1.38
N HIS A 192 -16.29 20.30 -1.44
CA HIS A 192 -16.45 19.36 -0.34
C HIS A 192 -15.17 18.58 -0.01
N PHE A 193 -14.03 19.24 -0.25
CA PHE A 193 -12.71 18.63 -0.12
C PHE A 193 -11.70 19.55 0.54
N HIS A 194 -10.91 18.98 1.46
CA HIS A 194 -9.76 19.62 2.09
C HIS A 194 -8.55 18.69 2.03
N MET A 195 -7.35 19.26 1.89
CA MET A 195 -6.09 18.54 2.01
C MET A 195 -5.27 19.11 3.16
N TYR A 196 -4.83 18.26 4.07
CA TYR A 196 -3.86 18.62 5.09
C TYR A 196 -2.56 17.85 4.90
N VAL A 197 -1.45 18.58 4.91
CA VAL A 197 -0.09 18.03 4.81
C VAL A 197 0.58 18.17 6.16
N MET A 198 0.76 17.07 6.88
CA MET A 198 1.53 17.03 8.12
C MET A 198 3.02 17.01 7.78
N ASP A 199 3.67 18.16 7.84
CA ASP A 199 5.10 18.28 7.54
C ASP A 199 5.93 17.97 8.78
N ASN A 200 6.20 16.68 8.99
CA ASN A 200 7.10 16.18 10.04
C ASN A 200 8.57 16.58 9.79
N GLY A 201 8.91 16.98 8.57
CA GLY A 201 10.25 17.44 8.20
C GLY A 201 10.49 18.91 8.56
N ARG A 202 9.43 19.72 8.59
CA ARG A 202 9.47 21.19 8.69
C ARG A 202 10.33 21.81 7.61
N THR A 203 10.24 21.25 6.41
CA THR A 203 11.03 21.67 5.25
C THR A 203 10.20 22.34 4.17
N LEU A 204 8.87 22.24 4.22
CA LEU A 204 7.98 22.89 3.27
C LEU A 204 7.78 24.37 3.59
N ASP A 205 7.66 25.17 2.53
CA ASP A 205 7.23 26.56 2.62
C ASP A 205 5.71 26.61 2.83
N ALA A 206 5.29 26.54 4.10
CA ALA A 206 3.89 26.44 4.46
C ALA A 206 3.06 27.67 4.02
N GLU A 207 3.63 28.87 4.07
CA GLU A 207 2.94 30.10 3.67
C GLU A 207 2.64 30.10 2.17
N LYS A 208 3.63 29.69 1.35
CA LYS A 208 3.48 29.64 -0.10
C LYS A 208 2.58 28.51 -0.57
N LEU A 209 2.66 27.35 0.07
CA LEU A 209 1.96 26.14 -0.37
C LEU A 209 0.53 26.07 0.15
N SER A 210 0.21 26.73 1.27
CA SER A 210 -1.13 26.73 1.83
C SER A 210 -2.10 27.61 1.03
N GLY A 211 -3.39 27.33 1.18
CA GLY A 211 -4.52 28.05 0.61
C GLY A 211 -5.81 27.63 1.32
N ASP A 212 -6.96 28.06 0.78
CA ASP A 212 -8.26 27.87 1.45
C ASP A 212 -8.56 26.41 1.80
N ARG A 213 -8.33 25.50 0.84
CA ARG A 213 -8.64 24.05 0.96
C ARG A 213 -7.41 23.16 1.04
N VAL A 214 -6.20 23.72 1.05
CA VAL A 214 -4.95 22.97 1.20
C VAL A 214 -4.12 23.64 2.29
N GLN A 215 -3.81 22.93 3.36
CA GLN A 215 -3.05 23.50 4.47
C GLN A 215 -1.84 22.64 4.81
N ILE A 216 -0.69 23.29 4.93
CA ILE A 216 0.57 22.66 5.32
C ILE A 216 0.75 22.95 6.80
N ILE A 217 0.86 21.89 7.60
CA ILE A 217 0.93 21.96 9.05
C ILE A 217 2.31 21.47 9.50
N PRO A 218 3.22 22.36 9.90
CA PRO A 218 4.49 21.97 10.49
C PRO A 218 4.29 21.11 11.74
N ASN A 219 4.93 19.95 11.78
CA ASN A 219 4.79 18.96 12.83
C ASN A 219 6.14 18.51 13.37
N ASP A 220 6.20 18.01 14.61
CA ASP A 220 7.40 17.29 15.08
C ASP A 220 7.54 15.96 14.31
N ASN A 221 8.76 15.41 14.27
CA ASN A 221 8.97 14.09 13.67
C ASN A 221 8.44 12.98 14.58
N VAL A 222 7.16 12.67 14.42
CA VAL A 222 6.44 11.63 15.19
C VAL A 222 6.20 10.36 14.37
N GLY A 223 6.90 10.23 13.24
CA GLY A 223 6.74 9.11 12.31
C GLY A 223 5.40 9.15 11.55
N GLY A 224 5.13 8.10 10.80
CA GLY A 224 3.90 7.97 10.01
C GLY A 224 2.66 7.93 10.90
N ALA A 225 2.67 7.11 11.95
CA ALA A 225 1.51 6.94 12.84
C ALA A 225 1.10 8.26 13.51
N GLY A 226 2.07 9.02 14.02
CA GLY A 226 1.79 10.30 14.66
C GLY A 226 1.34 11.38 13.66
N GLY A 227 1.90 11.40 12.45
CA GLY A 227 1.46 12.32 11.40
C GLY A 227 0.03 12.02 10.95
N PHE A 228 -0.29 10.77 10.62
CA PHE A 228 -1.66 10.38 10.27
C PHE A 228 -2.63 10.64 11.42
N THR A 229 -2.23 10.41 12.67
CA THR A 229 -3.05 10.73 13.84
C THR A 229 -3.32 12.23 13.97
N ARG A 230 -2.32 13.09 13.74
CA ARG A 230 -2.53 14.54 13.69
C ARG A 230 -3.51 14.93 12.58
N GLY A 231 -3.41 14.27 11.43
CA GLY A 231 -4.36 14.39 10.32
C GLY A 231 -5.80 14.02 10.71
N MET A 232 -5.98 12.89 11.39
CA MET A 232 -7.27 12.44 11.91
C MET A 232 -7.87 13.48 12.87
N ILE A 233 -7.09 13.99 13.83
CA ILE A 233 -7.56 15.01 14.79
C ILE A 233 -7.93 16.29 14.04
N THR A 234 -7.10 16.74 13.10
CA THR A 234 -7.38 17.94 12.29
C THR A 234 -8.69 17.80 11.51
N ALA A 235 -8.94 16.63 10.91
CA ALA A 235 -10.20 16.35 10.21
C ALA A 235 -11.41 16.27 11.15
N MET A 236 -11.23 15.77 12.38
CA MET A 236 -12.30 15.74 13.38
C MET A 236 -12.70 17.15 13.86
N GLU A 237 -11.74 18.07 13.91
CA GLU A 237 -11.90 19.42 14.47
C GLU A 237 -12.11 20.51 13.41
N GLN A 238 -11.98 20.20 12.12
CA GLN A 238 -12.20 21.17 11.05
C GLN A 238 -13.66 21.65 10.97
N ASN A 239 -13.87 22.77 10.29
CA ASN A 239 -15.19 23.31 9.97
C ASN A 239 -15.30 23.63 8.47
N PRO A 240 -16.30 23.10 7.73
CA PRO A 240 -17.34 22.17 8.18
C PRO A 240 -16.77 20.80 8.60
N LYS A 241 -17.42 20.16 9.58
CA LYS A 241 -16.96 18.88 10.14
C LYS A 241 -16.78 17.84 9.04
N ALA A 242 -15.60 17.22 8.96
CA ALA A 242 -15.36 16.15 8.00
C ALA A 242 -16.29 14.95 8.27
N THR A 243 -16.77 14.32 7.21
CA THR A 243 -17.47 13.03 7.31
C THR A 243 -16.49 11.87 7.16
N ASN A 244 -15.44 12.06 6.37
CA ASN A 244 -14.46 11.04 6.03
C ASN A 244 -13.06 11.63 5.91
N ILE A 245 -12.05 10.83 6.25
CA ILE A 245 -10.63 11.13 6.03
C ILE A 245 -9.99 10.05 5.17
N LEU A 246 -9.42 10.42 4.03
CA LEU A 246 -8.54 9.62 3.21
C LEU A 246 -7.09 9.83 3.67
N LEU A 247 -6.49 8.78 4.22
CA LEU A 247 -5.06 8.73 4.49
C LEU A 247 -4.31 8.31 3.24
N MET A 248 -3.21 8.99 2.94
CA MET A 248 -2.37 8.73 1.78
C MET A 248 -0.91 9.05 2.07
N ASP A 249 0.00 8.18 1.61
CA ASP A 249 1.45 8.41 1.70
C ASP A 249 1.88 9.62 0.86
N ASP A 250 3.03 10.22 1.19
CA ASP A 250 3.56 11.39 0.49
C ASP A 250 4.34 11.02 -0.77
N ASP A 251 5.02 9.87 -0.79
CA ASP A 251 5.89 9.37 -1.86
C ASP A 251 5.18 8.45 -2.87
N VAL A 252 3.90 8.74 -3.11
CA VAL A 252 3.08 8.06 -4.12
C VAL A 252 2.79 8.93 -5.34
N ALA A 253 2.52 8.25 -6.44
CA ALA A 253 1.87 8.83 -7.59
C ALA A 253 0.34 8.70 -7.43
N VAL A 254 -0.35 9.84 -7.44
CA VAL A 254 -1.79 9.91 -7.19
C VAL A 254 -2.59 9.86 -8.49
N SER A 255 -3.72 9.15 -8.48
CA SER A 255 -4.81 9.33 -9.45
C SER A 255 -5.88 10.24 -8.85
N PRO A 256 -6.03 11.49 -9.34
CA PRO A 256 -7.11 12.36 -8.88
C PRO A 256 -8.49 11.76 -9.09
N GLU A 257 -8.66 10.96 -10.14
CA GLU A 257 -9.90 10.24 -10.41
C GLU A 257 -10.21 9.19 -9.33
N SER A 258 -9.22 8.50 -8.77
CA SER A 258 -9.47 7.59 -7.65
C SER A 258 -10.09 8.32 -6.45
N ILE A 259 -9.64 9.54 -6.16
CA ILE A 259 -10.20 10.38 -5.08
C ILE A 259 -11.62 10.82 -5.41
N LYS A 260 -11.87 11.27 -6.64
CA LYS A 260 -13.22 11.62 -7.13
C LYS A 260 -14.20 10.47 -7.02
N ARG A 261 -13.79 9.27 -7.46
CA ARG A 261 -14.59 8.04 -7.36
C ARG A 261 -14.85 7.64 -5.92
N THR A 262 -13.87 7.82 -5.03
CA THR A 262 -14.03 7.59 -3.59
C THR A 262 -15.09 8.51 -2.99
N TYR A 263 -15.01 9.81 -3.29
CA TYR A 263 -16.02 10.79 -2.88
C TYR A 263 -17.40 10.43 -3.43
N ASN A 264 -17.51 10.12 -4.73
CA ASN A 264 -18.78 9.75 -5.34
C ASN A 264 -19.37 8.46 -4.77
N LEU A 265 -18.53 7.47 -4.47
CA LEU A 265 -18.94 6.22 -3.83
C LEU A 265 -19.56 6.50 -2.45
N LEU A 266 -18.90 7.31 -1.62
CA LEU A 266 -19.39 7.70 -0.29
C LEU A 266 -20.78 8.33 -0.34
N ARG A 267 -21.06 9.14 -1.37
CA ARG A 267 -22.36 9.82 -1.56
C ARG A 267 -23.51 8.86 -1.83
N ILE A 268 -23.24 7.64 -2.30
CA ILE A 268 -24.28 6.68 -2.70
C ILE A 268 -24.29 5.40 -1.87
N LEU A 269 -23.41 5.25 -0.87
CA LEU A 269 -23.39 4.09 0.02
C LEU A 269 -24.75 3.85 0.68
N LYS A 270 -25.12 2.56 0.78
CA LYS A 270 -26.25 2.13 1.61
C LYS A 270 -25.94 2.37 3.10
N PRO A 271 -26.95 2.60 3.96
CA PRO A 271 -26.75 2.89 5.37
C PRO A 271 -25.84 1.89 6.11
N GLU A 272 -25.97 0.60 5.84
CA GLU A 272 -25.19 -0.48 6.46
C GLU A 272 -23.69 -0.47 6.08
N HIS A 273 -23.31 0.24 5.02
CA HIS A 273 -21.93 0.35 4.54
C HIS A 273 -21.26 1.69 4.86
N ARG A 274 -21.98 2.63 5.52
CA ARG A 274 -21.44 3.97 5.82
C ARG A 274 -20.27 3.97 6.81
N GLU A 275 -20.14 2.93 7.62
CA GLU A 275 -18.99 2.73 8.53
C GLU A 275 -17.87 1.85 7.91
N ASP A 276 -18.05 1.35 6.69
CA ASP A 276 -17.01 0.55 6.03
C ASP A 276 -15.86 1.46 5.54
N MET A 277 -14.62 1.00 5.71
CA MET A 277 -13.44 1.70 5.18
C MET A 277 -13.30 1.42 3.69
N ILE A 278 -12.91 2.42 2.91
CA ILE A 278 -12.60 2.23 1.47
C ILE A 278 -11.09 2.15 1.32
N SER A 279 -10.60 1.07 0.71
CA SER A 279 -9.17 0.83 0.49
C SER A 279 -8.82 0.87 -1.00
N GLY A 280 -7.72 1.54 -1.32
CA GLY A 280 -7.17 1.64 -2.66
C GLY A 280 -6.02 0.67 -2.87
N ALA A 281 -5.92 0.14 -4.08
CA ALA A 281 -4.83 -0.72 -4.50
C ALA A 281 -3.50 0.04 -4.54
N MET A 282 -2.44 -0.59 -4.02
CA MET A 282 -1.06 -0.19 -4.28
C MET A 282 -0.59 -0.86 -5.57
N LEU A 283 -0.39 -0.05 -6.61
CA LEU A 283 0.25 -0.46 -7.85
C LEU A 283 1.75 -0.20 -7.74
N ASN A 284 2.55 -1.05 -8.38
CA ASN A 284 3.99 -0.89 -8.42
C ASN A 284 4.34 0.37 -9.23
N TYR A 285 5.10 1.29 -8.65
CA TYR A 285 5.48 2.55 -9.32
C TYR A 285 6.35 2.35 -10.57
N GLU A 286 7.22 1.34 -10.59
CA GLU A 286 8.13 1.06 -11.71
C GLU A 286 7.44 0.30 -12.84
N ILE A 287 6.59 -0.68 -12.50
CA ILE A 287 5.91 -1.56 -13.47
C ILE A 287 4.53 -1.03 -13.87
N GLY A 288 3.93 -0.12 -13.12
CA GLY A 288 2.68 0.58 -13.48
C GLY A 288 1.40 -0.24 -13.47
N GLU A 289 1.42 -1.48 -13.98
CA GLU A 289 0.26 -2.37 -14.16
C GLU A 289 0.12 -3.44 -13.07
N ASP A 290 1.19 -3.73 -12.33
CA ASP A 290 1.19 -4.76 -11.30
C ASP A 290 0.60 -4.22 -9.99
N GLN A 291 -0.51 -4.81 -9.55
CA GLN A 291 -1.07 -4.63 -8.22
C GLN A 291 -0.31 -5.49 -7.22
N TRP A 292 0.21 -4.86 -6.17
CA TRP A 292 0.76 -5.58 -5.03
C TRP A 292 -0.34 -6.06 -4.08
N GLU A 293 -1.20 -5.15 -3.65
CA GLU A 293 -2.22 -5.38 -2.63
C GLU A 293 -3.24 -4.24 -2.63
N ASP A 294 -4.51 -4.54 -2.38
CA ASP A 294 -5.56 -3.56 -2.08
C ASP A 294 -6.14 -3.72 -0.67
N ILE A 295 -5.99 -4.88 -0.07
CA ILE A 295 -6.35 -5.16 1.31
C ILE A 295 -5.44 -6.25 1.89
N GLY A 296 -5.02 -6.04 3.14
CA GLY A 296 -4.16 -6.97 3.87
C GLY A 296 -4.89 -7.78 4.90
N ASN A 297 -4.22 -8.82 5.38
CA ASN A 297 -4.64 -9.60 6.53
C ASN A 297 -3.45 -10.03 7.41
N MET A 298 -3.75 -10.27 8.68
CA MET A 298 -2.85 -10.92 9.62
C MET A 298 -3.18 -12.42 9.71
N PRO A 299 -2.40 -13.31 9.10
CA PRO A 299 -2.57 -14.75 9.18
C PRO A 299 -2.07 -15.28 10.53
N GLN A 300 -2.34 -16.54 10.83
CA GLN A 300 -1.95 -17.18 12.11
C GLN A 300 -0.43 -17.17 12.35
N GLN A 301 0.36 -17.10 11.28
CA GLN A 301 1.81 -17.01 11.32
C GLN A 301 2.31 -15.68 11.89
N GLY A 302 1.50 -14.62 11.92
CA GLY A 302 1.88 -13.31 12.44
C GLY A 302 2.69 -12.44 11.46
N THR A 303 2.41 -12.54 10.16
CA THR A 303 3.10 -11.81 9.08
C THR A 303 2.14 -10.90 8.31
N PHE A 304 2.57 -9.72 7.88
CA PHE A 304 1.76 -8.88 6.99
C PHE A 304 1.61 -9.55 5.63
N ALA A 305 0.38 -9.76 5.16
CA ALA A 305 0.11 -10.49 3.93
C ALA A 305 -1.11 -9.94 3.20
N GLY A 306 -0.98 -9.81 1.87
CA GLY A 306 -2.11 -9.51 1.00
C GLY A 306 -3.21 -10.56 1.10
N CYS A 307 -4.46 -10.10 1.01
CA CYS A 307 -5.62 -11.00 0.86
C CYS A 307 -5.68 -11.68 -0.50
N LYS A 308 -5.17 -10.99 -1.53
CA LYS A 308 -5.15 -11.41 -2.93
C LYS A 308 -3.71 -11.71 -3.35
N PRO A 309 -3.48 -12.59 -4.33
CA PRO A 309 -2.18 -12.67 -5.00
C PRO A 309 -1.87 -11.35 -5.73
N PRO A 310 -0.61 -11.11 -6.13
CA PRO A 310 -0.30 -10.05 -7.09
C PRO A 310 -1.10 -10.24 -8.38
N LEU A 311 -1.61 -9.15 -8.95
CA LEU A 311 -2.44 -9.15 -10.16
C LEU A 311 -1.87 -8.16 -11.18
N ARG A 312 -2.09 -8.41 -12.47
CA ARG A 312 -1.72 -7.49 -13.56
C ARG A 312 -2.97 -6.83 -14.12
N LEU A 313 -3.14 -5.55 -13.82
CA LEU A 313 -4.37 -4.80 -14.08
C LEU A 313 -4.57 -4.42 -15.57
N THR A 314 -3.62 -4.77 -16.42
CA THR A 314 -3.79 -4.72 -17.88
C THR A 314 -4.47 -5.98 -18.45
N LEU A 315 -4.54 -7.07 -17.70
CA LEU A 315 -5.26 -8.31 -18.07
C LEU A 315 -6.72 -8.24 -17.60
N PHE A 316 -7.67 -8.57 -18.47
CA PHE A 316 -9.10 -8.43 -18.15
C PHE A 316 -9.57 -9.44 -17.09
N GLU A 317 -9.13 -10.69 -17.20
CA GLU A 317 -9.43 -11.74 -16.22
C GLU A 317 -8.97 -11.38 -14.79
N ASP A 318 -7.84 -10.68 -14.65
CA ASP A 318 -7.36 -10.19 -13.36
C ASP A 318 -8.27 -9.09 -12.79
N LEU A 319 -8.89 -8.27 -13.63
CA LEU A 319 -9.90 -7.29 -13.21
C LEU A 319 -11.13 -7.98 -12.62
N ILE A 320 -11.61 -9.04 -13.27
CA ILE A 320 -12.72 -9.87 -12.81
C ILE A 320 -12.36 -10.53 -11.48
N TYR A 321 -11.21 -11.19 -11.42
CA TYR A 321 -10.72 -11.87 -10.22
C TYR A 321 -10.61 -10.88 -9.03
N ASN A 322 -10.07 -9.68 -9.27
CA ASN A 322 -9.92 -8.65 -8.25
C ASN A 322 -11.27 -8.22 -7.66
N GLU A 323 -12.29 -8.12 -8.51
CA GLU A 323 -13.65 -7.71 -8.13
C GLU A 323 -14.41 -8.78 -7.37
N MET A 324 -14.29 -10.04 -7.77
CA MET A 324 -15.02 -11.17 -7.18
C MET A 324 -14.50 -11.64 -5.83
N TYR A 325 -13.34 -11.13 -5.41
CA TYR A 325 -12.69 -11.60 -4.21
C TYR A 325 -13.61 -11.60 -2.98
N THR A 326 -13.77 -12.77 -2.36
CA THR A 326 -14.52 -12.94 -1.11
C THR A 326 -13.57 -13.41 -0.01
N PRO A 327 -13.33 -12.58 1.03
CA PRO A 327 -12.43 -12.96 2.10
C PRO A 327 -12.94 -14.18 2.87
N THR A 328 -12.03 -15.02 3.34
CA THR A 328 -12.33 -16.14 4.24
C THR A 328 -12.85 -15.65 5.60
N LYS A 329 -13.43 -16.55 6.42
CA LYS A 329 -13.84 -16.20 7.80
C LYS A 329 -12.67 -15.69 8.65
N TRP A 330 -11.47 -16.25 8.45
CA TRP A 330 -10.28 -15.77 9.14
C TRP A 330 -9.93 -14.34 8.73
N GLN A 331 -9.86 -14.08 7.42
CA GLN A 331 -9.53 -12.77 6.88
C GLN A 331 -10.53 -11.70 7.33
N ARG A 332 -11.83 -11.98 7.30
CA ARG A 332 -12.85 -11.01 7.77
C ARG A 332 -12.62 -10.48 9.19
N ASN A 333 -11.96 -11.24 10.06
CA ASN A 333 -11.66 -10.84 11.43
C ASN A 333 -10.25 -10.25 11.62
N ASN A 334 -9.40 -10.28 10.59
CA ASN A 334 -7.99 -9.93 10.66
C ASN A 334 -7.52 -9.10 9.46
N MET A 335 -8.46 -8.50 8.72
CA MET A 335 -8.16 -7.65 7.57
C MET A 335 -7.84 -6.23 8.01
N TYR A 336 -7.01 -5.56 7.22
CA TYR A 336 -6.70 -4.15 7.37
C TYR A 336 -6.47 -3.51 5.99
N ALA A 337 -6.59 -2.19 5.95
CA ALA A 337 -6.20 -1.38 4.80
C ALA A 337 -4.96 -0.60 5.20
N ALA A 338 -3.93 -0.65 4.35
CA ALA A 338 -2.75 0.17 4.58
C ALA A 338 -3.02 1.63 4.21
N TRP A 339 -2.30 2.54 4.86
CA TRP A 339 -2.57 3.97 4.78
C TRP A 339 -1.93 4.68 3.58
N TRP A 340 -1.42 3.94 2.60
CA TRP A 340 -1.10 4.51 1.29
C TRP A 340 -2.35 5.02 0.57
N TYR A 341 -3.51 4.42 0.84
CA TYR A 341 -4.83 4.86 0.38
C TYR A 341 -5.94 4.19 1.21
N CYS A 342 -6.35 4.83 2.30
CA CYS A 342 -7.41 4.33 3.18
C CYS A 342 -8.36 5.46 3.58
N CYS A 343 -9.61 5.38 3.12
CA CYS A 343 -10.66 6.31 3.51
C CYS A 343 -11.45 5.75 4.70
N ILE A 344 -11.41 6.49 5.81
CA ILE A 344 -11.98 6.14 7.11
C ILE A 344 -13.11 7.11 7.43
N PRO A 345 -14.33 6.63 7.74
CA PRO A 345 -15.39 7.48 8.26
C PRO A 345 -15.01 8.08 9.61
N ILE A 346 -15.26 9.38 9.82
CA ILE A 346 -14.93 10.05 11.09
C ILE A 346 -15.67 9.41 12.27
N SER A 347 -16.90 8.92 12.06
CA SER A 347 -17.66 8.18 13.07
C SER A 347 -16.94 6.92 13.57
N VAL A 348 -16.17 6.25 12.70
CA VAL A 348 -15.36 5.08 13.08
C VAL A 348 -14.21 5.50 13.99
N ILE A 349 -13.60 6.67 13.75
CA ILE A 349 -12.55 7.24 14.60
C ILE A 349 -13.11 7.62 15.97
N GLU A 350 -14.24 8.34 15.99
CA GLU A 350 -14.91 8.75 17.23
C GLU A 350 -15.32 7.55 18.09
N LYS A 351 -15.79 6.48 17.46
CA LYS A 351 -16.23 5.25 18.13
C LYS A 351 -15.07 4.41 18.67
N ASN A 352 -13.96 4.31 17.93
CA ASN A 352 -12.89 3.37 18.25
C ASN A 352 -11.68 4.01 18.94
N GLY A 353 -11.54 5.34 18.87
CA GLY A 353 -10.35 6.07 19.30
C GLY A 353 -9.22 6.00 18.29
N LEU A 354 -8.20 6.84 18.49
CA LEU A 354 -7.07 7.05 17.59
C LEU A 354 -6.11 5.83 17.54
N PRO A 355 -5.18 5.78 16.58
CA PRO A 355 -4.16 4.73 16.49
C PRO A 355 -3.23 4.64 17.71
N LEU A 356 -2.48 3.54 17.83
CA LEU A 356 -1.44 3.42 18.85
C LEU A 356 -0.25 4.35 18.54
N PRO A 357 0.43 4.91 19.57
CA PRO A 357 1.58 5.81 19.41
C PRO A 357 2.88 5.07 19.10
N VAL A 358 2.85 4.27 18.05
CA VAL A 358 4.04 3.73 17.41
C VAL A 358 4.66 4.79 16.49
N PHE A 359 5.83 4.53 15.91
CA PHE A 359 6.46 5.50 15.01
C PHE A 359 6.11 5.21 13.54
N VAL A 360 6.36 3.98 13.09
CA VAL A 360 5.97 3.45 11.77
C VAL A 360 5.68 1.95 11.87
N ARG A 361 4.91 1.42 10.92
CA ARG A 361 4.48 0.00 10.79
C ARG A 361 3.49 -0.45 11.85
N CYS A 362 2.54 -1.29 11.41
CA CYS A 362 1.54 -1.98 12.21
C CYS A 362 0.44 -1.06 12.78
N ASP A 363 0.58 0.25 12.67
CA ASP A 363 -0.42 1.26 12.97
C ASP A 363 -1.69 1.06 12.14
N ASP A 364 -1.54 0.90 10.83
CA ASP A 364 -2.61 0.58 9.89
C ASP A 364 -3.30 -0.77 10.19
N ALA A 365 -2.51 -1.82 10.40
CA ALA A 365 -2.99 -3.16 10.68
C ALA A 365 -3.71 -3.25 12.02
N GLU A 366 -3.15 -2.62 13.06
CA GLU A 366 -3.79 -2.52 14.36
C GLU A 366 -5.13 -1.81 14.25
N TYR A 367 -5.14 -0.65 13.60
CA TYR A 367 -6.33 0.17 13.51
C TYR A 367 -7.46 -0.53 12.75
N GLY A 368 -7.15 -1.09 11.57
CA GLY A 368 -8.12 -1.82 10.75
C GLY A 368 -8.71 -3.03 11.49
N ILE A 369 -7.86 -3.85 12.11
CA ILE A 369 -8.29 -5.06 12.83
C ILE A 369 -9.05 -4.70 14.12
N ARG A 370 -8.65 -3.64 14.84
CA ARG A 370 -9.34 -3.17 16.04
C ARG A 370 -10.74 -2.64 15.73
N CYS A 371 -10.88 -1.86 14.67
CA CYS A 371 -12.15 -1.21 14.31
C CYS A 371 -13.21 -2.23 13.86
N LYS A 372 -12.80 -3.38 13.28
CA LYS A 372 -13.70 -4.46 12.83
C LYS A 372 -14.83 -3.99 11.91
N THR A 373 -14.55 -2.98 11.08
CA THR A 373 -15.46 -2.50 10.03
C THR A 373 -15.38 -3.43 8.81
N GLY A 374 -16.34 -3.31 7.89
CA GLY A 374 -16.15 -3.84 6.54
C GLY A 374 -15.10 -3.03 5.77
N PHE A 375 -14.68 -3.60 4.64
CA PHE A 375 -13.78 -2.95 3.69
C PHE A 375 -14.39 -2.99 2.31
N ILE A 376 -14.37 -1.85 1.62
CA ILE A 376 -14.76 -1.71 0.22
C ILE A 376 -13.48 -1.51 -0.59
N THR A 377 -13.24 -2.40 -1.54
CA THR A 377 -12.17 -2.28 -2.55
C THR A 377 -12.82 -2.28 -3.91
N MET A 378 -12.31 -1.52 -4.88
CA MET A 378 -12.81 -1.50 -6.26
C MET A 378 -11.66 -1.25 -7.22
N ASN A 379 -11.78 -1.78 -8.43
CA ASN A 379 -10.96 -1.38 -9.57
C ASN A 379 -11.03 0.15 -9.74
N SER A 380 -9.97 0.70 -10.31
CA SER A 380 -9.75 2.15 -10.46
C SER A 380 -9.50 2.95 -9.18
N LEU A 381 -9.60 2.36 -7.98
CA LEU A 381 -9.16 2.99 -6.74
C LEU A 381 -7.73 2.58 -6.44
N CYS A 382 -6.77 3.48 -6.67
CA CYS A 382 -5.36 3.13 -6.52
C CYS A 382 -4.43 4.32 -6.29
N VAL A 383 -3.21 3.97 -5.88
CA VAL A 383 -2.01 4.80 -5.96
C VAL A 383 -0.86 3.97 -6.51
N TRP A 384 0.16 4.62 -7.07
CA TRP A 384 1.41 3.96 -7.44
C TRP A 384 2.46 4.24 -6.39
N HIS A 385 3.09 3.19 -5.88
CA HIS A 385 4.08 3.28 -4.81
C HIS A 385 5.33 2.44 -5.12
N MET A 386 6.51 2.95 -4.76
CA MET A 386 7.76 2.18 -4.75
C MET A 386 7.64 0.84 -4.02
N SER A 387 8.25 -0.20 -4.61
CA SER A 387 8.19 -1.57 -4.10
C SER A 387 8.80 -1.70 -2.71
N PHE A 388 8.28 -2.63 -1.90
CA PHE A 388 8.88 -2.97 -0.60
C PHE A 388 10.29 -3.56 -0.73
N PHE A 389 10.63 -4.17 -1.87
CA PHE A 389 11.95 -4.73 -2.12
C PHE A 389 13.04 -3.66 -2.21
N GLU A 390 12.74 -2.52 -2.82
CA GLU A 390 13.66 -1.37 -2.95
C GLU A 390 13.87 -0.64 -1.62
N ARG A 391 12.86 -0.70 -0.73
CA ARG A 391 12.81 0.05 0.53
C ARG A 391 13.15 -0.78 1.76
N TYR A 392 13.75 -1.97 1.60
CA TYR A 392 14.06 -2.84 2.74
C TYR A 392 14.93 -2.13 3.78
N ASN A 393 14.46 -2.09 5.03
CA ASN A 393 15.20 -1.53 6.16
C ASN A 393 15.06 -2.43 7.39
N ALA A 394 16.16 -3.02 7.86
CA ALA A 394 16.16 -3.89 9.03
C ALA A 394 15.63 -3.20 10.31
N ALA A 395 15.84 -1.90 10.49
CA ALA A 395 15.26 -1.17 11.64
C ALA A 395 13.72 -1.13 11.58
N VAL A 396 13.14 -1.18 10.39
CA VAL A 396 11.69 -1.26 10.20
C VAL A 396 11.25 -2.72 10.39
N GLU A 397 11.84 -3.64 9.64
CA GLU A 397 11.38 -5.04 9.54
C GLU A 397 11.73 -5.93 10.74
N ARG A 398 12.81 -5.62 11.48
CA ARG A 398 13.30 -6.43 12.62
C ARG A 398 13.05 -5.78 13.96
N TYR A 399 13.04 -4.45 14.01
CA TYR A 399 12.78 -3.72 15.25
C TYR A 399 11.30 -3.27 15.35
N GLN A 400 10.85 -2.37 14.46
CA GLN A 400 9.49 -1.81 14.55
C GLN A 400 8.41 -2.88 14.41
N THR A 401 8.47 -3.68 13.34
CA THR A 401 7.47 -4.71 13.05
C THR A 401 7.32 -5.71 14.22
N THR A 402 8.44 -6.18 14.76
CA THR A 402 8.45 -7.11 15.89
C THR A 402 7.89 -6.48 17.17
N ARG A 403 8.34 -5.28 17.53
CA ARG A 403 7.87 -4.58 18.74
C ARG A 403 6.38 -4.24 18.63
N ASN A 404 5.98 -3.62 17.53
CA ASN A 404 4.66 -3.02 17.37
C ASN A 404 3.56 -4.09 17.27
N THR A 405 3.82 -5.24 16.62
CA THR A 405 2.83 -6.34 16.58
C THR A 405 2.54 -6.93 17.95
N MET A 406 3.57 -7.09 18.78
CA MET A 406 3.41 -7.55 20.18
C MET A 406 2.65 -6.52 21.03
N ILE A 407 2.98 -5.24 20.88
CA ILE A 407 2.28 -4.13 21.55
C ILE A 407 0.82 -4.08 21.12
N ALA A 408 0.54 -4.12 19.81
CA ALA A 408 -0.80 -4.07 19.25
C ALA A 408 -1.67 -5.24 19.73
N GLN A 409 -1.11 -6.45 19.78
CA GLN A 409 -1.82 -7.61 20.33
C GLN A 409 -2.09 -7.45 21.83
N ALA A 410 -1.09 -7.02 22.62
CA ALA A 410 -1.24 -6.88 24.07
C ALA A 410 -2.18 -5.73 24.48
N THR A 411 -2.17 -4.62 23.72
CA THR A 411 -2.94 -3.40 24.03
C THR A 411 -4.38 -3.51 23.50
N CYS A 412 -4.54 -3.94 22.26
CA CYS A 412 -5.81 -3.84 21.54
C CYS A 412 -6.44 -5.20 21.19
N GLY A 413 -5.76 -6.30 21.50
CA GLY A 413 -6.21 -7.64 21.11
C GLY A 413 -6.17 -7.87 19.60
N MET A 414 -5.28 -7.16 18.88
CA MET A 414 -5.09 -7.34 17.45
C MET A 414 -4.68 -8.79 17.14
N ALA A 415 -5.40 -9.42 16.21
CA ALA A 415 -5.12 -10.78 15.72
C ALA A 415 -4.80 -11.79 16.84
N PRO A 416 -5.78 -12.15 17.70
CA PRO A 416 -5.53 -12.95 18.90
C PRO A 416 -5.04 -14.37 18.62
N GLY A 417 -5.26 -14.89 17.41
CA GLY A 417 -4.75 -16.20 16.98
C GLY A 417 -3.42 -16.15 16.21
N ALA A 418 -2.80 -14.98 16.06
CA ALA A 418 -1.47 -14.84 15.46
C ALA A 418 -0.36 -15.07 16.50
N ASP A 419 0.67 -15.83 16.12
CA ASP A 419 1.79 -16.19 17.01
C ASP A 419 3.03 -15.31 16.78
N PHE A 420 3.00 -14.09 17.32
CA PHE A 420 4.12 -13.15 17.23
C PHE A 420 5.39 -13.62 17.96
N MET A 421 5.27 -14.52 18.94
CA MET A 421 6.43 -15.12 19.62
C MET A 421 7.16 -16.10 18.71
N ARG A 422 6.42 -16.90 17.95
CA ARG A 422 6.99 -17.78 16.92
C ARG A 422 7.62 -16.95 15.81
N GLU A 423 7.01 -15.85 15.41
CA GLU A 423 7.57 -14.98 14.38
C GLU A 423 8.86 -14.29 14.85
N LEU A 424 8.90 -13.79 16.08
CA LEU A 424 10.14 -13.32 16.73
C LEU A 424 11.23 -14.41 16.69
N HIS A 425 10.89 -15.65 17.08
CA HIS A 425 11.82 -16.77 17.04
C HIS A 425 12.35 -17.03 15.63
N ASN A 426 11.47 -17.03 14.63
CA ASN A 426 11.81 -17.25 13.24
C ASN A 426 12.75 -16.16 12.72
N ASN A 427 12.44 -14.89 12.99
CA ASN A 427 13.24 -13.75 12.56
C ASN A 427 14.65 -13.76 13.17
N ILE A 428 14.77 -13.94 14.49
CA ILE A 428 16.09 -14.09 15.14
C ILE A 428 16.87 -15.24 14.49
N ARG A 429 16.22 -16.39 14.33
CA ARG A 429 16.89 -17.59 13.82
C ARG A 429 17.30 -17.45 12.35
N LEU A 430 16.49 -16.79 11.54
CA LEU A 430 16.76 -16.51 10.14
C LEU A 430 17.98 -15.61 9.99
N GLU A 431 18.05 -14.52 10.75
CA GLU A 431 19.21 -13.63 10.73
C GLU A 431 20.48 -14.33 11.23
N LEU A 432 20.40 -15.10 12.32
CA LEU A 432 21.54 -15.87 12.84
C LEU A 432 22.09 -16.87 11.81
N LYS A 433 21.22 -17.56 11.05
CA LYS A 433 21.64 -18.50 10.00
C LYS A 433 22.38 -17.82 8.84
N LYS A 434 22.08 -16.54 8.59
CA LYS A 434 22.69 -15.68 7.55
C LYS A 434 23.75 -14.72 8.09
N PHE A 435 24.28 -14.99 9.29
CA PHE A 435 25.29 -14.17 9.99
C PHE A 435 24.87 -12.68 10.16
N GLY A 436 23.57 -12.39 10.12
CA GLY A 436 22.99 -11.06 10.29
C GLY A 436 22.86 -10.69 11.76
N TYR A 437 23.95 -10.77 12.53
CA TYR A 437 23.89 -10.64 13.99
C TYR A 437 23.33 -9.29 14.47
N ALA A 438 23.69 -8.19 13.81
CA ALA A 438 23.14 -6.87 14.11
C ALA A 438 21.61 -6.86 13.95
N ASN A 439 21.09 -7.48 12.90
CA ASN A 439 19.64 -7.58 12.67
C ASN A 439 18.94 -8.51 13.67
N ALA A 440 19.62 -9.56 14.13
CA ALA A 440 19.11 -10.42 15.21
C ALA A 440 19.06 -9.69 16.56
N GLU A 441 20.05 -8.83 16.85
CA GLU A 441 20.07 -7.96 18.02
C GLU A 441 18.92 -6.93 17.96
N LEU A 442 18.59 -6.38 16.79
CA LEU A 442 17.41 -5.52 16.64
C LEU A 442 16.09 -6.20 17.03
N CYS A 443 15.94 -7.51 16.74
CA CYS A 443 14.78 -8.26 17.22
C CYS A 443 14.76 -8.42 18.75
N LEU A 444 15.93 -8.53 19.38
CA LEU A 444 16.05 -8.57 20.84
C LEU A 444 15.73 -7.20 21.45
N ASP A 445 16.28 -6.12 20.90
CA ASP A 445 15.98 -4.75 21.33
C ASP A 445 14.46 -4.48 21.27
N ALA A 446 13.80 -4.92 20.19
CA ALA A 446 12.35 -4.83 20.05
C ALA A 446 11.59 -5.61 21.13
N PHE A 447 12.03 -6.84 21.42
CA PHE A 447 11.41 -7.68 22.42
C PHE A 447 11.62 -7.12 23.84
N GLU A 448 12.84 -6.68 24.16
CA GLU A 448 13.16 -6.03 25.42
C GLU A 448 12.37 -4.73 25.63
N ASP A 449 12.19 -3.92 24.58
CA ASP A 449 11.36 -2.71 24.63
C ASP A 449 9.88 -3.03 24.85
N PHE A 450 9.35 -4.08 24.22
CA PHE A 450 7.99 -4.57 24.53
C PHE A 450 7.85 -4.97 26.00
N LEU A 451 8.86 -5.65 26.56
CA LEU A 451 8.88 -6.13 27.95
C LEU A 451 8.93 -5.02 29.01
N LYS A 452 9.29 -3.78 28.62
CA LYS A 452 9.26 -2.60 29.50
C LYS A 452 7.83 -2.13 29.84
N GLY A 453 6.82 -2.59 29.09
CA GLY A 453 5.42 -2.24 29.32
C GLY A 453 5.01 -0.90 28.69
N PRO A 454 3.74 -0.49 28.83
CA PRO A 454 3.17 0.66 28.12
C PRO A 454 3.80 2.01 28.49
N SER A 455 4.37 2.15 29.69
CA SER A 455 5.07 3.38 30.11
C SER A 455 6.25 3.74 29.20
N PHE A 456 6.83 2.75 28.52
CA PHE A 456 7.85 2.97 27.51
C PHE A 456 7.28 3.74 26.31
N ILE A 457 6.23 3.23 25.67
CA ILE A 457 5.67 3.87 24.47
C ILE A 457 4.87 5.15 24.76
N LYS A 458 4.34 5.31 25.98
CA LYS A 458 3.64 6.53 26.41
C LYS A 458 4.51 7.78 26.38
N LYS A 459 5.82 7.61 26.57
CA LYS A 459 6.73 8.75 26.71
C LYS A 459 6.87 9.49 25.38
N PRO A 460 6.55 10.79 25.31
CA PRO A 460 6.74 11.58 24.09
C PRO A 460 8.17 11.49 23.55
N GLY A 461 8.31 11.27 22.24
CA GLY A 461 9.59 11.12 21.56
C GLY A 461 10.29 9.76 21.76
N GLN A 462 9.81 8.87 22.63
CA GLN A 462 10.46 7.57 22.86
C GLN A 462 10.44 6.67 21.62
N ALA A 463 9.34 6.68 20.87
CA ALA A 463 9.18 5.89 19.65
C ALA A 463 10.15 6.35 18.53
N GLU A 464 10.37 7.66 18.40
CA GLU A 464 11.38 8.23 17.50
C GLU A 464 12.80 7.86 17.94
N GLN A 465 13.13 8.11 19.21
CA GLN A 465 14.47 7.86 19.76
C GLN A 465 14.91 6.41 19.57
N SER A 466 14.00 5.47 19.81
CA SER A 466 14.31 4.04 19.70
C SER A 466 14.43 3.59 18.24
N PHE A 467 13.63 4.16 17.33
CA PHE A 467 13.79 3.93 15.89
C PHE A 467 15.10 4.51 15.34
N MET A 468 15.50 5.69 15.79
CA MET A 468 16.79 6.29 15.43
C MET A 468 17.96 5.46 15.97
N ALA A 469 17.84 4.91 17.18
CA ALA A 469 18.81 3.96 17.71
C ALA A 469 18.89 2.69 16.85
N ALA A 470 17.75 2.09 16.50
CA ALA A 470 17.71 0.92 15.61
C ALA A 470 18.33 1.19 14.24
N ASN A 471 18.11 2.38 13.64
CA ASN A 471 18.76 2.76 12.37
C ASN A 471 20.27 2.97 12.48
N ARG A 472 20.78 3.37 13.64
CA ARG A 472 22.23 3.43 13.89
C ARG A 472 22.82 2.03 14.12
N ASN A 473 22.07 1.16 14.80
CA ASN A 473 22.54 -0.17 15.22
C ASN A 473 22.38 -1.25 14.14
N LYS A 474 21.50 -1.04 13.15
CA LYS A 474 21.38 -1.97 12.01
C LYS A 474 22.71 -2.10 11.26
N GLU A 475 22.83 -3.18 10.50
CA GLU A 475 23.98 -3.35 9.60
C GLU A 475 24.09 -2.17 8.63
N GLN A 476 25.31 -1.65 8.48
CA GLN A 476 25.60 -0.54 7.58
C GLN A 476 26.03 -1.08 6.22
N LEU A 477 25.47 -0.49 5.17
CA LEU A 477 25.77 -0.84 3.80
C LEU A 477 26.68 0.23 3.18
N VAL A 478 27.63 -0.22 2.37
CA VAL A 478 28.51 0.64 1.57
C VAL A 478 28.17 0.51 0.09
N ASP A 479 28.56 1.49 -0.72
CA ASP A 479 28.44 1.36 -2.18
C ASP A 479 29.30 0.20 -2.72
N PHE A 480 28.99 -0.26 -3.93
CA PHE A 480 29.70 -1.39 -4.55
C PHE A 480 31.20 -1.17 -4.75
N ALA A 481 31.66 0.07 -4.97
CA ALA A 481 33.08 0.35 -5.13
C ALA A 481 33.83 0.13 -3.82
N THR A 482 33.28 0.65 -2.73
CA THR A 482 33.78 0.47 -1.36
C THR A 482 33.68 -0.99 -0.93
N LEU A 483 32.57 -1.67 -1.25
CA LEU A 483 32.41 -3.10 -0.98
C LEU A 483 33.50 -3.93 -1.67
N GLN A 484 33.78 -3.67 -2.94
CA GLN A 484 34.84 -4.35 -3.68
C GLN A 484 36.21 -4.07 -3.07
N ALA A 485 36.48 -2.83 -2.65
CA ALA A 485 37.74 -2.46 -2.00
C ALA A 485 37.92 -3.19 -0.65
N GLN A 486 36.85 -3.37 0.12
CA GLN A 486 36.85 -4.17 1.35
C GLN A 486 37.07 -5.66 1.04
N ALA A 487 36.40 -6.20 0.02
CA ALA A 487 36.55 -7.59 -0.39
C ALA A 487 37.98 -7.91 -0.86
N ASN A 488 38.63 -7.00 -1.59
CA ASN A 488 40.02 -7.16 -2.05
C ASN A 488 41.04 -7.23 -0.91
N GLN A 489 40.72 -6.66 0.26
CA GLN A 489 41.57 -6.71 1.46
C GLN A 489 41.37 -8.00 2.27
N ASP A 490 40.38 -8.81 1.91
CA ASP A 490 39.97 -9.99 2.64
C ASP A 490 40.43 -11.27 1.89
N PRO A 491 41.42 -12.03 2.41
CA PRO A 491 41.93 -13.22 1.73
C PRO A 491 40.86 -14.30 1.47
N GLU A 492 39.80 -14.36 2.27
CA GLU A 492 38.71 -15.34 2.08
C GLU A 492 37.72 -14.95 0.99
N LEU A 493 37.80 -13.71 0.50
CA LEU A 493 37.02 -13.19 -0.63
C LEU A 493 37.86 -13.12 -1.91
N ALA A 494 39.03 -13.77 -1.95
CA ALA A 494 39.85 -13.85 -3.15
C ALA A 494 39.02 -14.38 -4.34
N GLY A 495 39.05 -13.64 -5.45
CA GLY A 495 38.28 -13.94 -6.66
C GLY A 495 36.83 -13.44 -6.66
N PHE A 496 36.38 -12.73 -5.63
CA PHE A 496 35.14 -11.97 -5.69
C PHE A 496 35.33 -10.72 -6.57
N ASP A 497 34.53 -10.60 -7.62
CA ASP A 497 34.39 -9.37 -8.41
C ASP A 497 32.90 -9.05 -8.58
N ILE A 498 32.47 -7.91 -8.04
CA ILE A 498 31.09 -7.42 -8.12
C ILE A 498 30.60 -7.28 -9.57
N LYS A 499 31.51 -7.10 -10.54
CA LYS A 499 31.16 -6.98 -11.97
C LYS A 499 30.73 -8.31 -12.59
N GLU A 500 31.15 -9.42 -12.00
CA GLU A 500 30.82 -10.79 -12.44
C GLU A 500 29.58 -11.34 -11.72
N ILE A 501 28.95 -10.54 -10.85
CA ILE A 501 27.74 -10.92 -10.11
C ILE A 501 26.50 -10.45 -10.85
N ASP A 502 25.58 -11.38 -11.11
CA ASP A 502 24.27 -11.10 -11.67
C ASP A 502 23.11 -11.47 -10.72
N ARG A 503 21.88 -11.13 -11.11
CA ARG A 503 20.68 -11.44 -10.32
C ARG A 503 20.39 -12.94 -10.23
N GLN A 504 20.74 -13.74 -11.24
CA GLN A 504 20.49 -15.19 -11.20
C GLN A 504 21.35 -15.87 -10.13
N LEU A 505 22.60 -15.43 -9.99
CA LEU A 505 23.50 -15.90 -8.95
C LEU A 505 23.02 -15.49 -7.56
N ILE A 506 22.59 -14.24 -7.40
CA ILE A 506 22.11 -13.71 -6.11
C ILE A 506 20.81 -14.41 -5.69
N GLU A 507 19.84 -14.52 -6.61
CA GLU A 507 18.52 -15.10 -6.31
C GLU A 507 18.52 -16.63 -6.31
N GLY A 508 19.59 -17.26 -6.80
CA GLY A 508 19.75 -18.71 -6.84
C GLY A 508 20.05 -19.33 -5.46
N ASP A 509 19.49 -20.52 -5.22
CA ASP A 509 19.87 -21.40 -4.11
C ASP A 509 20.32 -22.76 -4.64
N LYS A 510 21.07 -23.51 -3.82
CA LYS A 510 21.55 -24.85 -4.15
C LYS A 510 20.65 -25.91 -3.51
N PRO A 511 20.38 -27.03 -4.20
CA PRO A 511 19.62 -28.13 -3.62
C PRO A 511 20.35 -28.69 -2.40
N ARG A 512 19.58 -29.19 -1.43
CA ARG A 512 20.08 -29.84 -0.21
C ARG A 512 19.36 -31.16 -0.01
N SER A 513 20.12 -32.20 0.29
CA SER A 513 19.65 -33.50 0.74
C SER A 513 18.94 -33.41 2.11
N LEU A 514 18.16 -34.42 2.46
CA LEU A 514 17.47 -34.47 3.76
C LEU A 514 18.44 -34.41 4.96
N PRO A 515 19.58 -35.14 4.98
CA PRO A 515 20.56 -35.00 6.05
C PRO A 515 21.13 -33.59 6.16
N GLU A 516 21.38 -32.93 5.03
CA GLU A 516 21.89 -31.56 5.02
C GLU A 516 20.89 -30.56 5.60
N ARG A 517 19.62 -30.66 5.23
CA ARG A 517 18.54 -29.85 5.81
C ARG A 517 18.42 -30.06 7.31
N LEU A 518 18.58 -31.29 7.78
CA LEU A 518 18.56 -31.62 9.20
C LEU A 518 19.76 -31.02 9.95
N GLU A 519 20.97 -31.11 9.39
CA GLU A 519 22.16 -30.46 9.98
C GLU A 519 21.94 -28.95 10.05
N ASP A 520 21.48 -28.28 8.98
CA ASP A 520 21.20 -26.83 8.99
C ASP A 520 20.18 -26.44 10.07
N LEU A 521 19.14 -27.28 10.23
CA LEU A 521 18.09 -27.06 11.21
C LEU A 521 18.59 -27.29 12.64
N ILE A 522 19.50 -28.21 12.89
CA ILE A 522 19.97 -28.48 14.26
C ILE A 522 21.09 -27.51 14.65
N THR A 523 21.94 -27.14 13.70
CA THR A 523 23.18 -26.39 13.98
C THR A 523 23.06 -24.89 13.72
N ASP A 524 21.99 -24.43 13.06
CA ASP A 524 21.82 -23.04 12.61
C ASP A 524 23.04 -22.55 11.82
N ASN A 525 23.36 -23.28 10.74
CA ASN A 525 24.55 -23.11 9.91
C ASN A 525 25.88 -23.26 10.70
N ASN A 526 25.95 -24.33 11.51
CA ASN A 526 27.13 -24.75 12.29
C ASN A 526 27.59 -23.76 13.37
N GLN A 527 26.64 -23.16 14.10
CA GLN A 527 26.91 -22.19 15.17
C GLN A 527 26.38 -22.61 16.56
N ARG A 528 25.38 -23.49 16.60
CA ARG A 528 24.64 -23.86 17.81
C ARG A 528 25.32 -24.95 18.65
N TYR A 529 25.14 -26.21 18.25
CA TYR A 529 25.62 -27.40 18.96
C TYR A 529 26.91 -27.95 18.36
N ILE A 530 26.90 -28.15 17.04
CA ILE A 530 28.06 -28.50 16.25
C ILE A 530 28.58 -27.20 15.64
N LYS A 531 29.85 -26.89 15.90
CA LYS A 531 30.49 -25.63 15.52
C LYS A 531 31.53 -25.90 14.46
N LYS A 532 31.36 -25.26 13.30
CA LYS A 532 32.31 -25.31 12.18
C LYS A 532 32.40 -23.91 11.59
N ASP A 533 33.61 -23.37 11.51
CA ASP A 533 33.85 -22.01 11.00
C ASP A 533 33.46 -21.91 9.52
N GLY A 534 33.60 -23.00 8.76
CA GLY A 534 33.38 -23.01 7.32
C GLY A 534 34.54 -22.34 6.59
N THR A 535 34.45 -22.21 5.27
CA THR A 535 35.48 -21.58 4.45
C THR A 535 34.90 -20.80 3.28
N GLY A 536 35.60 -19.74 2.90
CA GLY A 536 35.24 -18.90 1.76
C GLY A 536 33.88 -18.23 1.91
N TYR A 537 33.29 -17.85 0.79
CA TYR A 537 32.08 -17.02 0.77
C TYR A 537 30.94 -17.56 -0.10
N ALA A 538 29.77 -16.96 0.11
CA ALA A 538 28.65 -16.95 -0.81
C ALA A 538 28.12 -15.53 -0.98
N VAL A 539 27.47 -15.26 -2.10
CA VAL A 539 26.79 -13.99 -2.37
C VAL A 539 25.31 -14.22 -2.19
N ILE A 540 24.63 -13.34 -1.45
CA ILE A 540 23.21 -13.44 -1.17
C ILE A 540 22.54 -12.07 -1.26
N PRO A 541 21.22 -12.00 -1.46
CA PRO A 541 20.53 -10.74 -1.42
C PRO A 541 20.36 -10.23 0.02
N LEU A 542 20.19 -8.91 0.15
CA LEU A 542 19.89 -8.26 1.42
C LEU A 542 18.53 -8.65 2.01
N GLN A 543 17.56 -9.02 1.17
CA GLN A 543 16.16 -9.18 1.62
C GLN A 543 16.04 -10.11 2.84
N GLY A 544 15.39 -9.59 3.89
CA GLY A 544 15.36 -10.19 5.21
C GLY A 544 14.69 -11.57 5.25
N TRP A 545 13.65 -11.80 4.45
CA TRP A 545 12.83 -13.03 4.44
C TRP A 545 13.44 -14.18 3.63
N LEU A 546 14.48 -13.95 2.84
CA LEU A 546 15.10 -15.01 2.04
C LEU A 546 16.04 -15.87 2.89
N TYR A 547 16.04 -17.19 2.65
CA TYR A 547 16.95 -18.15 3.28
C TYR A 547 17.62 -19.04 2.22
N PRO A 548 18.66 -18.53 1.52
CA PRO A 548 19.40 -19.27 0.48
C PRO A 548 20.36 -20.29 1.12
N ALA A 549 19.77 -21.28 1.77
CA ALA A 549 20.44 -22.15 2.71
C ALA A 549 21.46 -23.10 2.07
N GLY A 550 21.23 -23.53 0.83
CA GLY A 550 22.20 -24.31 0.07
C GLY A 550 23.42 -23.49 -0.35
N ALA A 551 23.21 -22.21 -0.71
CA ALA A 551 24.29 -21.31 -1.09
C ALA A 551 25.23 -20.99 0.10
N ILE A 552 24.66 -20.71 1.28
CA ILE A 552 25.42 -20.26 2.46
C ILE A 552 26.03 -21.39 3.29
N ARG A 553 25.66 -22.64 3.01
CA ARG A 553 26.10 -23.81 3.78
C ARG A 553 27.62 -23.92 3.76
N GLY A 554 28.21 -24.08 4.95
CA GLY A 554 29.65 -24.32 5.08
C GLY A 554 30.52 -23.11 4.76
N LYS A 555 29.91 -21.93 4.54
CA LYS A 555 30.64 -20.68 4.31
C LYS A 555 31.01 -20.00 5.62
N HIS A 556 32.13 -19.28 5.58
CA HIS A 556 32.57 -18.44 6.70
C HIS A 556 32.12 -16.99 6.47
N LYS A 557 32.08 -16.51 5.22
CA LYS A 557 31.66 -15.15 4.87
C LYS A 557 30.46 -15.13 3.94
N LEU A 558 29.68 -14.06 4.01
CA LEU A 558 28.56 -13.79 3.12
C LEU A 558 28.68 -12.36 2.60
N VAL A 559 28.74 -12.21 1.28
CA VAL A 559 28.62 -10.90 0.64
C VAL A 559 27.14 -10.65 0.40
N VAL A 560 26.59 -9.66 1.08
CA VAL A 560 25.16 -9.37 1.08
C VAL A 560 24.90 -8.13 0.24
N LEU A 561 24.07 -8.29 -0.81
CA LEU A 561 23.86 -7.26 -1.82
C LEU A 561 22.43 -6.74 -1.81
N ASP A 562 22.31 -5.42 -1.71
CA ASP A 562 21.16 -4.65 -2.15
C ASP A 562 21.42 -4.22 -3.60
N TRP A 563 20.97 -5.05 -4.53
CA TRP A 563 21.19 -4.81 -5.95
C TRP A 563 20.34 -3.66 -6.51
N TYR A 564 19.21 -3.32 -5.86
CA TYR A 564 18.40 -2.17 -6.24
C TYR A 564 19.16 -0.87 -5.97
N ASN A 565 19.66 -0.71 -4.74
CA ASN A 565 20.35 0.52 -4.33
C ASN A 565 21.86 0.51 -4.62
N ARG A 566 22.38 -0.56 -5.25
CA ARG A 566 23.81 -0.78 -5.55
C ARG A 566 24.70 -0.65 -4.31
N LYS A 567 24.25 -1.25 -3.22
CA LYS A 567 24.93 -1.25 -1.92
C LYS A 567 25.09 -2.67 -1.38
N GLY A 568 26.03 -2.88 -0.46
CA GLY A 568 26.17 -4.17 0.19
C GLY A 568 27.04 -4.13 1.44
N THR A 569 27.21 -5.30 2.02
CA THR A 569 28.04 -5.51 3.22
C THR A 569 28.62 -6.92 3.25
N ILE A 570 29.63 -7.14 4.07
CA ILE A 570 30.27 -8.45 4.26
C ILE A 570 29.93 -8.91 5.68
N ARG A 571 29.25 -10.06 5.79
CA ARG A 571 28.99 -10.73 7.06
C ARG A 571 30.00 -11.85 7.26
N ALA A 572 30.52 -11.99 8.47
CA ALA A 572 31.40 -13.09 8.86
C ALA A 572 30.74 -13.91 9.96
N LYS A 573 30.88 -15.23 9.92
CA LYS A 573 30.38 -16.12 10.95
C LYS A 573 31.11 -15.84 12.27
N ASP A 574 30.34 -15.56 13.32
CA ASP A 574 30.82 -15.33 14.66
C ASP A 574 30.03 -16.19 15.66
N VAL A 575 30.62 -17.34 15.99
CA VAL A 575 30.03 -18.28 16.95
C VAL A 575 29.94 -17.68 18.36
N LYS A 576 30.83 -16.75 18.74
CA LYS A 576 30.76 -16.13 20.07
C LYS A 576 29.58 -15.17 20.15
N ARG A 577 29.41 -14.30 19.15
CA ARG A 577 28.26 -13.37 19.05
C ARG A 577 26.94 -14.12 18.93
N TYR A 578 26.90 -15.20 18.15
CA TYR A 578 25.75 -16.13 18.10
C TYR A 578 25.34 -16.59 19.51
N GLN A 579 26.29 -17.07 20.31
CA GLN A 579 26.00 -17.59 21.65
C GLN A 579 25.57 -16.49 22.63
N GLN A 580 26.12 -15.28 22.50
CA GLN A 580 25.69 -14.12 23.29
C GLN A 580 24.23 -13.76 22.99
N ILE A 581 23.85 -13.68 21.71
CA ILE A 581 22.46 -13.40 21.27
C ILE A 581 21.51 -14.49 21.79
N LYS A 582 21.88 -15.78 21.65
CA LYS A 582 21.06 -16.88 22.17
C LYS A 582 20.89 -16.84 23.70
N LYS A 583 21.92 -16.43 24.44
CA LYS A 583 21.85 -16.26 25.90
C LYS A 583 20.92 -15.10 26.29
N CYS A 584 21.02 -13.96 25.61
CA CYS A 584 20.12 -12.82 25.82
C CYS A 584 18.68 -13.24 25.53
N TYR A 585 18.42 -13.84 24.36
CA TYR A 585 17.10 -14.33 24.01
C TYR A 585 16.51 -15.31 25.04
N ALA A 586 17.32 -16.24 25.56
CA ALA A 586 16.87 -17.19 26.58
C ALA A 586 16.55 -16.50 27.92
N ARG A 587 17.32 -15.49 28.32
CA ARG A 587 17.05 -14.65 29.49
C ARG A 587 15.72 -13.91 29.33
N ASP A 588 15.49 -13.29 28.18
CA ASP A 588 14.30 -12.48 27.93
C ASP A 588 13.06 -13.35 27.82
N LEU A 589 13.16 -14.53 27.20
CA LEU A 589 12.10 -15.53 27.20
C LEU A 589 11.75 -16.02 28.61
N LYS A 590 12.73 -16.19 29.50
CA LYS A 590 12.49 -16.54 30.90
C LYS A 590 11.72 -15.43 31.61
N TYR A 591 12.13 -14.17 31.40
CA TYR A 591 11.42 -13.02 31.96
C TYR A 591 10.00 -12.90 31.40
N TYR A 592 9.82 -13.01 30.08
CA TYR A 592 8.51 -13.01 29.42
C TYR A 592 7.59 -14.06 30.01
N LYS A 593 8.02 -15.33 30.11
CA LYS A 593 7.19 -16.40 30.68
C LYS A 593 6.78 -16.13 32.12
N ALA A 594 7.63 -15.48 32.90
CA ALA A 594 7.32 -15.13 34.28
C ALA A 594 6.42 -13.89 34.43
N ASN A 595 6.35 -13.01 33.44
CA ASN A 595 5.74 -11.68 33.57
C ASN A 595 4.64 -11.35 32.55
N ILE A 596 4.41 -12.18 31.54
CA ILE A 596 3.55 -11.82 30.40
C ILE A 596 2.11 -11.51 30.80
N GLU A 597 1.54 -12.20 31.79
CA GLU A 597 0.18 -11.90 32.27
C GLU A 597 0.09 -10.49 32.86
N ARG A 598 1.10 -10.07 33.63
CA ARG A 598 1.22 -8.70 34.14
C ARG A 598 1.38 -7.71 33.00
N ILE A 599 2.31 -7.97 32.07
CA ILE A 599 2.63 -7.06 30.96
C ILE A 599 1.40 -6.86 30.05
N ARG A 600 0.68 -7.94 29.72
CA ARG A 600 -0.57 -7.87 28.94
C ARG A 600 -1.64 -7.06 29.65
N LYS A 601 -1.80 -7.27 30.96
CA LYS A 601 -2.73 -6.49 31.78
C LYS A 601 -2.37 -5.00 31.74
N GLU A 602 -1.10 -4.65 31.94
CA GLU A 602 -0.63 -3.26 31.90
C GLU A 602 -0.92 -2.61 30.53
N TYR A 603 -0.59 -3.28 29.42
CA TYR A 603 -0.91 -2.77 28.08
C TYR A 603 -2.41 -2.62 27.84
N ALA A 604 -3.22 -3.61 28.21
CA ALA A 604 -4.67 -3.55 28.07
C ALA A 604 -5.29 -2.40 28.89
N GLU A 605 -4.81 -2.16 30.12
CA GLU A 605 -5.21 -1.03 30.97
C GLU A 605 -4.81 0.32 30.39
N ALA A 606 -3.68 0.39 29.67
CA ALA A 606 -3.22 1.61 29.01
C ALA A 606 -3.97 1.95 27.72
N ARG A 607 -4.79 1.03 27.16
CA ARG A 607 -5.45 1.20 25.87
C ARG A 607 -6.27 2.48 25.79
N SER A 608 -7.17 2.71 26.75
CA SER A 608 -8.10 3.85 26.73
C SER A 608 -7.37 5.18 26.68
N GLU A 609 -6.24 5.29 27.38
CA GLU A 609 -5.36 6.46 27.34
C GLU A 609 -4.63 6.55 26.00
N LEU A 610 -3.94 5.49 25.56
CA LEU A 610 -3.11 5.48 24.35
C LEU A 610 -3.89 5.77 23.05
N THR A 611 -5.19 5.48 23.02
CA THR A 611 -6.07 5.75 21.88
C THR A 611 -6.96 6.99 22.09
N SER A 612 -6.79 7.73 23.19
CA SER A 612 -7.62 8.91 23.48
C SER A 612 -7.15 10.15 22.73
N LEU A 613 -8.09 11.05 22.45
CA LEU A 613 -7.82 12.37 21.91
C LEU A 613 -6.92 13.19 22.85
N GLU A 614 -7.18 13.14 24.16
CA GLU A 614 -6.41 13.87 25.18
C GLU A 614 -4.92 13.48 25.17
N TYR A 615 -4.63 12.17 25.19
CA TYR A 615 -3.26 11.68 25.12
C TYR A 615 -2.56 12.15 23.84
N TRP A 616 -3.23 12.03 22.69
CA TRP A 616 -2.62 12.38 21.41
C TRP A 616 -2.43 13.88 21.24
N LYS A 617 -3.36 14.73 21.70
CA LYS A 617 -3.16 16.18 21.70
C LYS A 617 -1.94 16.56 22.51
N ASN A 618 -1.79 15.99 23.71
CA ASN A 618 -0.59 16.21 24.53
C ASN A 618 0.69 15.68 23.84
N TYR A 619 0.65 14.46 23.28
CA TYR A 619 1.78 13.85 22.59
C TYR A 619 2.25 14.69 21.38
N LEU A 620 1.31 15.23 20.62
CA LEU A 620 1.53 16.03 19.41
C LEU A 620 1.71 17.52 19.69
N LYS A 621 1.62 17.95 20.96
CA LYS A 621 1.66 19.36 21.38
C LYS A 621 0.62 20.21 20.65
N MET A 622 -0.59 19.67 20.55
CA MET A 622 -1.76 20.38 20.02
C MET A 622 -2.46 21.08 21.18
N GLU A 623 -2.78 22.37 20.99
CA GLU A 623 -3.47 23.21 21.97
C GLU A 623 -4.95 22.84 22.15
#